data_AF-M1BAM2-F1
#
_entry.id   AF-M1BAM2-F1
#
_cell.length_a   1.000
_cell.length_b   1.000
_cell.length_c   1.000
_cell.angle_alpha   90.00
_cell.angle_beta   90.00
_cell.angle_gamma   90.00
#
_symmetry.space_group_name_H-M   'P 1'
#
loop_
_entity.id
_entity.type
_entity.pdbx_description
1 polymer ?
#
loop_
_entity_poly.entity_id
_entity_poly.type
_entity_poly.pdbx_seq_one_letter_code
_entity_poly.pdbx_strand_id
1 'polypeptide(L)'
;MSTGSPHHWLSFLMPEDSKRNNLGVSSSTGSTDLSNASKFEQLMLETRAVLSSTEFRNIVDILLKAAVDALMEDISVLCGDANLTSGMPLAKLLPRIAHMDQILLEEPNRNRYIQVIQDIPEIEIFFTLLYASTAAS
;
A
#
# COMPACT_ATOMS: atom_id res chain seq x y z
N MET A 1 8.19 -7.73 12.70
CA MET A 1 8.51 -8.58 11.52
C MET A 1 9.50 -7.82 10.64
N SER A 2 10.76 -7.72 11.06
CA SER A 2 11.76 -6.86 10.43
C SER A 2 13.01 -7.67 10.10
N THR A 3 13.02 -8.34 8.95
CA THR A 3 14.22 -8.99 8.40
C THR A 3 14.51 -8.53 6.96
N GLY A 4 13.92 -7.42 6.51
CA GLY A 4 14.16 -6.82 5.20
C GLY A 4 14.47 -5.33 5.28
N SER A 5 15.03 -4.78 4.19
CA SER A 5 15.20 -3.34 3.99
C SER A 5 13.89 -2.59 4.34
N PRO A 6 13.94 -1.42 5.01
CA PRO A 6 12.76 -0.64 5.38
C PRO A 6 11.82 -0.32 4.20
N HIS A 7 12.32 -0.42 2.97
CA HIS A 7 11.59 -0.13 1.73
C HIS A 7 11.23 -1.38 0.93
N HIS A 8 11.34 -2.60 1.47
CA HIS A 8 11.01 -3.81 0.70
C HIS A 8 9.55 -3.84 0.23
N TRP A 9 8.62 -3.22 0.98
CA TRP A 9 7.22 -3.15 0.58
C TRP A 9 7.02 -2.35 -0.74
N LEU A 10 7.95 -1.45 -1.08
CA LEU A 10 7.89 -0.64 -2.29
C LEU A 10 7.93 -1.48 -3.56
N SER A 11 8.63 -2.62 -3.55
CA SER A 11 8.71 -3.53 -4.70
C SER A 11 7.36 -4.18 -5.04
N PHE A 12 6.38 -4.14 -4.13
CA PHE A 12 5.01 -4.58 -4.42
C PHE A 12 4.18 -3.51 -5.16
N LEU A 13 4.56 -2.23 -5.06
CA LEU A 13 3.81 -1.12 -5.66
C LEU A 13 4.46 -0.58 -6.93
N MET A 14 5.79 -0.61 -7.00
CA MET A 14 6.55 -0.11 -8.14
C MET A 14 7.66 -1.09 -8.52
N PRO A 15 7.88 -1.34 -9.83
CA PRO A 15 9.00 -2.14 -10.28
C PRO A 15 10.33 -1.48 -9.90
N GLU A 16 11.40 -2.26 -9.78
CA GLU A 16 12.74 -1.71 -9.53
C GLU A 16 13.22 -0.83 -10.68
N ASP A 17 13.95 0.24 -10.36
CA ASP A 17 14.50 1.15 -11.38
C ASP A 17 15.56 0.40 -12.20
N SER A 18 15.17 -0.06 -13.39
CA SER A 18 16.04 -0.73 -14.36
C SER A 18 17.23 0.13 -14.81
N LYS A 19 17.19 1.45 -14.54
CA LYS A 19 18.17 2.44 -14.99
C LYS A 19 19.43 2.54 -14.16
N ARG A 20 19.55 1.90 -13.00
CA ARG A 20 20.85 1.86 -12.30
C ARG A 20 21.93 1.12 -13.10
N ASN A 21 21.55 0.32 -14.10
CA ASN A 21 22.47 -0.50 -14.90
C ASN A 21 22.74 0.02 -16.33
N ASN A 22 22.01 1.03 -16.82
CA ASN A 22 22.07 1.45 -18.22
C ASN A 22 22.38 2.95 -18.43
N LEU A 23 23.12 3.59 -17.51
CA LEU A 23 23.73 4.90 -17.79
C LEU A 23 25.06 4.74 -18.56
N GLY A 24 25.02 3.96 -19.63
CA GLY A 24 26.12 3.75 -20.55
C GLY A 24 25.59 3.05 -21.80
N VAL A 25 25.68 3.73 -22.95
CA VAL A 25 25.34 3.23 -24.31
C VAL A 25 23.80 3.24 -24.57
N SER A 26 23.21 3.92 -25.56
CA SER A 26 23.67 4.45 -26.86
C SER A 26 22.73 5.55 -27.36
N SER A 27 23.27 6.40 -28.23
CA SER A 27 22.61 7.40 -29.08
C SER A 27 21.74 6.77 -30.17
N SER A 28 20.60 7.39 -30.51
CA SER A 28 20.08 7.63 -31.89
C SER A 28 18.53 7.74 -31.99
N THR A 29 18.09 8.94 -32.39
CA THR A 29 16.97 9.29 -33.31
C THR A 29 15.51 8.89 -32.99
N GLY A 30 14.67 9.90 -32.67
CA GLY A 30 13.20 9.80 -32.65
C GLY A 30 12.54 10.82 -31.71
N SER A 31 12.52 12.10 -32.06
CA SER A 31 12.35 13.25 -31.14
C SER A 31 10.93 13.54 -30.61
N THR A 32 9.99 12.60 -30.65
CA THR A 32 8.65 12.79 -30.07
C THR A 32 8.38 11.83 -28.92
N ASP A 33 8.74 10.55 -29.07
CA ASP A 33 8.60 9.53 -28.02
C ASP A 33 9.61 9.71 -26.87
N LEU A 34 10.76 10.34 -27.14
CA LEU A 34 11.78 10.63 -26.12
C LEU A 34 11.30 11.61 -25.04
N SER A 35 10.43 12.56 -25.39
CA SER A 35 9.92 13.59 -24.45
C SER A 35 8.83 13.08 -23.52
N ASN A 36 7.99 12.17 -24.02
CA ASN A 36 6.96 11.50 -23.21
C ASN A 36 7.59 10.42 -22.34
N ALA A 37 8.57 9.68 -22.88
CA ALA A 37 9.39 8.78 -22.08
C ALA A 37 10.11 9.54 -20.95
N SER A 38 10.65 10.73 -21.17
CA SER A 38 11.29 11.50 -20.11
C SER A 38 10.32 11.96 -19.02
N LYS A 39 9.09 12.37 -19.37
CA LYS A 39 8.06 12.78 -18.39
C LYS A 39 7.54 11.61 -17.58
N PHE A 40 7.28 10.47 -18.21
CA PHE A 40 6.87 9.26 -17.51
C PHE A 40 7.94 8.82 -16.50
N GLU A 41 9.20 8.84 -16.91
CA GLU A 41 10.34 8.48 -16.05
C GLU A 41 10.50 9.45 -14.88
N GLN A 42 10.27 10.75 -15.11
CA GLN A 42 10.22 11.74 -14.05
C GLN A 42 9.09 11.45 -13.06
N LEU A 43 7.87 11.17 -13.53
CA LEU A 43 6.75 10.80 -12.67
C LEU A 43 7.02 9.53 -11.86
N MET A 44 7.70 8.54 -12.45
CA MET A 44 8.11 7.32 -11.75
C MET A 44 9.11 7.62 -10.63
N LEU A 45 10.09 8.51 -10.88
CA LEU A 45 11.06 8.93 -9.86
C LEU A 45 10.39 9.74 -8.74
N GLU A 46 9.50 10.67 -9.07
CA GLU A 46 8.75 11.46 -8.10
C GLU A 46 7.82 10.58 -7.26
N THR A 47 7.09 9.65 -7.90
CA THR A 47 6.25 8.68 -7.20
C THR A 47 7.09 7.82 -6.25
N ARG A 48 8.25 7.33 -6.70
CA ARG A 48 9.18 6.59 -5.84
C ARG A 48 9.64 7.42 -4.64
N ALA A 49 9.95 8.69 -4.84
CA ALA A 49 10.35 9.60 -3.77
C ALA A 49 9.23 9.79 -2.74
N VAL A 50 7.99 9.98 -3.20
CA VAL A 50 6.80 10.06 -2.33
C VAL A 50 6.59 8.76 -1.56
N LEU A 51 6.59 7.60 -2.23
CA LEU A 51 6.39 6.31 -1.56
C LEU A 51 7.52 5.98 -0.57
N SER A 52 8.74 6.46 -0.81
CA SER A 52 9.89 6.25 0.09
C SER A 52 9.94 7.27 1.24
N SER A 53 9.10 8.30 1.21
CA SER A 53 9.08 9.38 2.20
C SER A 53 8.65 8.89 3.58
N THR A 54 9.03 9.63 4.62
CA THR A 54 8.61 9.31 5.99
C THR A 54 7.14 9.64 6.20
N GLU A 55 6.67 10.70 5.55
CA GLU A 55 5.29 11.16 5.55
C GLU A 55 4.37 10.07 5.02
N PHE A 56 4.66 9.52 3.83
CA PHE A 56 3.86 8.44 3.26
C PHE A 56 3.94 7.16 4.09
N ARG A 57 5.12 6.82 4.63
CA ARG A 57 5.26 5.65 5.52
C ARG A 57 4.39 5.75 6.75
N ASN A 58 4.34 6.92 7.40
CA ASN A 58 3.50 7.14 8.56
C ASN A 58 2.01 6.96 8.22
N ILE A 59 1.59 7.42 7.04
CA ILE A 59 0.22 7.18 6.55
C ILE A 59 -0.02 5.68 6.37
N VAL A 60 0.87 4.95 5.69
CA VAL A 60 0.73 3.49 5.52
C VAL A 60 0.65 2.76 6.87
N ASP A 61 1.42 3.17 7.87
CA ASP A 61 1.36 2.58 9.21
C ASP A 61 0.00 2.82 9.88
N ILE A 62 -0.58 4.02 9.75
CA ILE A 62 -1.92 4.35 10.25
C ILE A 62 -2.98 3.51 9.52
N LEU A 63 -2.90 3.44 8.19
CA LEU A 63 -3.80 2.66 7.34
C LEU A 63 -3.81 1.18 7.70
N LEU A 64 -2.62 0.59 7.78
CA LEU A 64 -2.45 -0.82 8.08
C LEU A 64 -2.96 -1.14 9.47
N LYS A 65 -2.69 -0.26 10.45
CA LYS A 65 -3.21 -0.42 11.80
C LYS A 65 -4.74 -0.42 11.81
N ALA A 66 -5.37 0.59 11.21
CA ALA A 66 -6.83 0.69 11.17
C ALA A 66 -7.49 -0.53 10.48
N ALA A 67 -6.90 -0.98 9.37
CA ALA A 67 -7.38 -2.18 8.66
C ALA A 67 -7.20 -3.47 9.49
N VAL A 68 -6.07 -3.62 10.19
CA VAL A 68 -5.81 -4.78 11.06
C VAL A 68 -6.71 -4.76 12.29
N ASP A 69 -6.98 -3.59 12.87
CA ASP A 69 -7.91 -3.45 14.00
C ASP A 69 -9.33 -3.88 13.57
N ALA A 70 -9.81 -3.41 12.42
CA ALA A 70 -11.09 -3.85 11.84
C ALA A 70 -11.10 -5.36 11.53
N LEU A 71 -10.01 -5.92 10.98
CA LEU A 71 -9.90 -7.35 10.72
C LEU A 71 -9.95 -8.16 12.02
N MET A 72 -9.33 -7.66 13.09
CA MET A 72 -9.38 -8.32 14.40
C MET A 72 -10.83 -8.39 14.90
N GLU A 73 -11.58 -7.30 14.81
CA GLU A 73 -13.01 -7.30 15.17
C GLU A 73 -13.79 -8.38 14.42
N ASP A 74 -13.61 -8.51 13.10
CA ASP A 74 -14.31 -9.52 12.31
C ASP A 74 -13.86 -10.94 12.64
N ILE A 75 -12.56 -11.15 12.92
CA ILE A 75 -12.04 -12.44 13.40
C ILE A 75 -12.62 -12.78 14.79
N SER A 76 -12.78 -11.79 15.65
CA SER A 76 -13.38 -11.92 16.99
C SER A 76 -14.82 -12.42 16.88
N VAL A 77 -15.61 -11.83 15.98
CA VAL A 77 -16.97 -12.26 15.67
C VAL A 77 -16.99 -13.68 15.10
N LEU A 78 -16.11 -14.02 14.15
CA LEU A 78 -16.10 -15.34 13.52
C LEU A 78 -15.63 -16.47 14.45
N CYS A 79 -14.65 -16.18 15.31
CA CYS A 79 -14.07 -17.17 16.21
C CYS A 79 -14.80 -17.27 17.55
N GLY A 80 -15.48 -16.19 17.95
CA GLY A 80 -16.04 -15.97 19.27
C GLY A 80 -14.96 -15.56 20.26
N ASP A 81 -15.13 -14.40 20.91
CA ASP A 81 -14.16 -13.80 21.84
C ASP A 81 -13.70 -14.76 22.94
N ALA A 82 -14.62 -15.55 23.48
CA ALA A 82 -14.33 -16.54 24.51
C ALA A 82 -13.34 -17.62 24.02
N ASN A 83 -13.45 -18.04 22.75
CA ASN A 83 -12.58 -19.06 22.18
C ASN A 83 -11.19 -18.53 21.85
N LEU A 84 -11.09 -17.24 21.45
CA LEU A 84 -9.80 -16.60 21.17
C LEU A 84 -9.03 -16.37 22.47
N THR A 85 -9.72 -15.94 23.53
CA THR A 85 -9.11 -15.66 24.85
C THR A 85 -8.74 -16.95 25.60
N SER A 86 -9.54 -18.01 25.49
CA SER A 86 -9.23 -19.31 26.10
C SER A 86 -8.21 -20.15 25.30
N GLY A 87 -7.90 -19.73 24.07
CA GLY A 87 -7.09 -20.46 23.11
C GLY A 87 -7.93 -21.40 22.23
N MET A 88 -7.77 -21.27 20.91
CA MET A 88 -8.37 -22.14 19.90
C MET A 88 -7.27 -22.96 19.21
N PRO A 89 -7.44 -24.29 19.04
CA PRO A 89 -6.51 -25.09 18.25
C PRO A 89 -6.39 -24.57 16.81
N LEU A 90 -5.17 -24.45 16.30
CA LEU A 90 -4.90 -23.90 14.96
C LEU A 90 -5.68 -24.63 13.84
N ALA A 91 -5.85 -25.96 13.96
CA ALA A 91 -6.63 -26.76 13.02
C ALA A 91 -8.12 -26.34 12.93
N LYS A 92 -8.68 -25.71 13.97
CA LYS A 92 -10.03 -25.16 13.98
C LYS A 92 -10.08 -23.69 13.55
N LEU A 93 -8.98 -22.96 13.78
CA LEU A 93 -8.85 -21.55 13.45
C LEU A 93 -8.62 -21.34 11.94
N LEU A 94 -7.74 -22.14 11.33
CA LEU A 94 -7.36 -22.02 9.92
C LEU A 94 -8.55 -21.99 8.95
N PRO A 95 -9.53 -22.92 8.99
CA PRO A 95 -10.68 -22.87 8.09
C PRO A 95 -11.58 -21.64 8.30
N ARG A 96 -11.58 -21.06 9.51
CA ARG A 96 -12.32 -19.82 9.81
C ARG A 96 -11.60 -18.62 9.20
N ILE A 97 -10.29 -18.51 9.42
CA ILE A 97 -9.49 -17.44 8.82
C ILE A 97 -9.56 -17.53 7.29
N ALA A 98 -9.52 -18.72 6.69
CA ALA A 98 -9.67 -18.88 5.24
C ALA A 98 -11.02 -18.37 4.70
N HIS A 99 -12.05 -18.27 5.54
CA HIS A 99 -13.33 -17.68 5.15
C HIS A 99 -13.28 -16.15 5.07
N MET A 100 -12.31 -15.51 5.73
CA MET A 100 -12.14 -14.04 5.72
C MET A 100 -11.77 -13.51 4.34
N ASP A 101 -11.19 -14.34 3.46
CA ASP A 101 -10.85 -13.94 2.09
C ASP A 101 -12.08 -13.38 1.34
N GLN A 102 -13.26 -13.92 1.58
CA GLN A 102 -14.50 -13.43 0.95
C GLN A 102 -14.86 -12.01 1.41
N ILE A 103 -14.59 -11.70 2.68
CA ILE A 103 -14.88 -10.39 3.29
C ILE A 103 -13.84 -9.37 2.85
N LEU A 104 -12.56 -9.77 2.82
CA LEU A 104 -11.44 -8.94 2.40
C LEU A 104 -11.49 -8.57 0.90
N LEU A 105 -12.03 -9.46 0.08
CA LEU A 105 -12.11 -9.31 -1.38
C LEU A 105 -13.51 -8.85 -1.84
N GLU A 106 -14.36 -8.34 -0.95
CA GLU A 106 -15.62 -7.72 -1.36
C GLU A 106 -15.39 -6.49 -2.26
N GLU A 107 -16.38 -6.20 -3.09
CA GLU A 107 -16.40 -5.02 -3.96
C GLU A 107 -16.11 -3.74 -3.17
N PRO A 108 -15.35 -2.77 -3.73
CA PRO A 108 -14.84 -1.63 -2.96
C PRO A 108 -15.91 -0.79 -2.24
N ASN A 109 -17.11 -0.72 -2.79
CA ASN A 109 -18.24 0.00 -2.20
C ASN A 109 -18.88 -0.70 -0.99
N ARG A 110 -18.64 -1.99 -0.82
CA ARG A 110 -19.16 -2.85 0.26
C ARG A 110 -18.05 -3.29 1.22
N ASN A 111 -16.80 -3.16 0.81
CA ASN A 111 -15.64 -3.54 1.58
C ASN A 111 -15.44 -2.61 2.79
N ARG A 112 -15.74 -3.13 3.98
CA ARG A 112 -15.60 -2.40 5.25
C ARG A 112 -14.18 -1.89 5.47
N TYR A 113 -13.14 -2.63 5.08
CA TYR A 113 -11.75 -2.23 5.28
C TYR A 113 -11.38 -1.00 4.45
N ILE A 114 -11.89 -0.92 3.22
CA ILE A 114 -11.70 0.26 2.36
C ILE A 114 -12.43 1.46 2.95
N GLN A 115 -13.65 1.28 3.47
CA GLN A 115 -14.40 2.36 4.12
C GLN A 115 -13.69 2.89 5.38
N VAL A 116 -13.24 2.00 6.27
CA VAL A 116 -12.47 2.35 7.46
C VAL A 116 -11.22 3.14 7.10
N ILE A 117 -10.53 2.74 6.03
CA ILE A 117 -9.40 3.48 5.52
C ILE A 117 -9.84 4.87 5.03
N GLN A 118 -10.85 4.97 4.16
CA GLN A 118 -11.27 6.25 3.57
C GLN A 118 -11.70 7.31 4.58
N ASP A 119 -12.24 6.89 5.73
CA ASP A 119 -12.73 7.80 6.77
C ASP A 119 -11.62 8.40 7.66
N ILE A 120 -10.34 8.04 7.44
CA ILE A 120 -9.20 8.53 8.23
C ILE A 120 -8.78 9.94 7.76
N PRO A 121 -8.87 10.97 8.61
CA PRO A 121 -8.57 12.36 8.23
C PRO A 121 -7.13 12.59 7.76
N GLU A 122 -6.17 11.86 8.33
CA GLU A 122 -4.74 11.98 7.99
C GLU A 122 -4.47 11.68 6.52
N ILE A 123 -5.26 10.80 5.90
CA ILE A 123 -5.17 10.46 4.48
C ILE A 123 -5.58 11.65 3.62
N GLU A 124 -6.72 12.26 3.94
CA GLU A 124 -7.24 13.43 3.21
C GLU A 124 -6.22 14.57 3.27
N ILE A 125 -5.67 14.83 4.45
CA ILE A 125 -4.64 15.86 4.66
C ILE A 125 -3.40 15.55 3.84
N PHE A 126 -2.91 14.31 3.89
CA PHE A 126 -1.74 13.89 3.13
C PHE A 126 -1.93 14.11 1.62
N PHE A 127 -3.04 13.63 1.05
CA PHE A 127 -3.31 13.80 -0.38
C PHE A 127 -3.51 15.27 -0.74
N THR A 128 -4.18 16.06 0.09
CA THR A 128 -4.34 17.50 -0.14
C THR A 128 -3.00 18.21 -0.26
N LEU A 129 -2.06 17.91 0.66
CA LEU A 129 -0.71 18.48 0.62
C LEU A 129 0.07 17.98 -0.61
N LEU A 130 -0.04 16.69 -0.95
CA LEU A 130 0.60 16.13 -2.13
C LEU A 130 0.12 16.80 -3.42
N TYR A 131 -1.20 16.99 -3.58
CA TYR A 131 -1.77 17.65 -4.75
C TYR A 131 -1.43 19.15 -4.81
N ALA A 132 -1.37 19.84 -3.67
CA ALA A 132 -0.93 21.24 -3.63
C ALA A 132 0.55 21.39 -4.04
N SER A 133 1.41 20.43 -3.67
CA SER A 133 2.83 20.46 -4.00
C SER A 133 3.12 20.13 -5.47
N THR A 134 2.31 19.25 -6.08
CA THR A 134 2.46 18.84 -7.49
C THR A 134 1.89 19.87 -8.47
N ALA A 135 0.92 20.69 -8.05
CA ALA A 135 0.41 21.81 -8.85
C ALA A 135 1.38 23.01 -8.97
N ALA A 136 2.46 23.02 -8.17
CA ALA A 136 3.43 24.12 -8.11
C ALA A 136 4.73 23.87 -8.91
N SER A 137 4.86 22.74 -9.60
CA SER A 137 5.97 22.41 -10.52
C SER A 137 5.53 22.46 -11.98
#